data_AF-A0AAN8A8C8-F1
#
_entry.id   AF-A0AAN8A8C8-F1
#
_cell.length_a   1.000
_cell.length_b   1.000
_cell.length_c   1.000
_cell.angle_alpha   90.00
_cell.angle_beta   90.00
_cell.angle_gamma   90.00
#
_symmetry.space_group_name_H-M   'P 1'
#
loop_
_entity.id
_entity.type
_entity.pdbx_description
1 polymer ?
#
loop_
_entity_poly.entity_id
_entity_poly.type
_entity_poly.pdbx_seq_one_letter_code
_entity_poly.pdbx_strand_id
1 'polypeptide(L)'
;MDYFSTVLISLTHFCDKHGPRIICVTQCSNSGITSNNNIDERQSDNVTFTSNNQDNDEDKSEIKSIPNSVKDAFNVTGGEELLVPNYPIDSYCDSCLLWFPPNPASTDNSEPEINDAIRSMRSILNNHAFVTTQYSSIRFQKLNSITRKVFSEETMIYDCSPFVFYDDIRGLNLSMGFKLYDENARGNERRYCLILTIDQPNIEFAMDLLSQNWNFILLGFKKIINHIKELHQIAIDRSNREKLSKNKLGITNN
;
A
#
# COMPACT_ATOMS: atom_id res chain seq x y z
N MET A 1 -9.24 19.36 7.36
CA MET A 1 -7.98 18.59 7.35
C MET A 1 -8.28 17.26 6.68
N ASP A 2 -7.42 16.82 5.78
CA ASP A 2 -7.55 15.52 5.12
C ASP A 2 -7.07 14.42 6.08
N TYR A 3 -7.99 13.65 6.65
CA TYR A 3 -7.68 12.69 7.73
C TYR A 3 -6.89 11.49 7.22
N PHE A 4 -7.04 11.13 5.95
CA PHE A 4 -6.46 9.92 5.37
C PHE A 4 -4.93 9.97 5.31
N SER A 5 -4.33 11.15 5.13
CA SER A 5 -2.87 11.29 5.05
C SER A 5 -2.13 11.06 6.37
N THR A 6 -2.88 10.93 7.46
CA THR A 6 -2.35 10.70 8.81
C THR A 6 -2.47 9.26 9.26
N VAL A 7 -3.18 8.41 8.50
CA VAL A 7 -3.29 6.98 8.78
C VAL A 7 -2.33 6.22 7.89
N LEU A 8 -1.53 5.34 8.49
CA LEU A 8 -0.62 4.43 7.81
C LEU A 8 -0.94 3.00 8.20
N ILE A 9 -0.86 2.08 7.25
CA ILE A 9 -0.91 0.65 7.53
C ILE A 9 0.41 0.05 7.08
N SER A 10 1.06 -0.72 7.95
CA SER A 10 2.32 -1.39 7.63
C SER A 10 2.28 -2.87 7.98
N LEU A 11 2.90 -3.67 7.11
CA LEU A 11 3.26 -5.05 7.42
C LEU A 11 4.74 -5.08 7.75
N THR A 12 5.05 -5.64 8.91
CA THR A 12 6.41 -5.69 9.45
C THR A 12 6.74 -7.11 9.89
N HIS A 13 8.02 -7.42 10.01
CA HIS A 13 8.48 -8.72 10.47
C HIS A 13 9.80 -8.62 11.22
N PHE A 14 10.09 -9.64 12.02
CA PHE A 14 11.40 -9.83 12.63
C PHE A 14 12.25 -10.74 11.74
N CYS A 15 13.31 -10.18 11.15
CA CYS A 15 14.29 -10.93 10.39
C CYS A 15 15.45 -11.34 11.27
N ASP A 16 15.83 -12.62 11.28
CA ASP A 16 16.98 -13.09 12.06
C ASP A 16 18.32 -12.47 11.61
N LYS A 17 18.43 -12.07 10.33
CA LYS A 17 19.62 -11.42 9.77
C LYS A 17 19.66 -9.92 10.03
N HIS A 18 18.50 -9.26 9.95
CA HIS A 18 18.43 -7.79 9.87
C HIS A 18 17.67 -7.12 11.02
N GLY A 19 17.13 -7.91 11.96
CA GLY A 19 16.27 -7.46 13.04
C GLY A 19 14.85 -7.06 12.58
N PRO A 20 14.17 -6.17 13.32
CA PRO A 20 12.85 -5.65 12.96
C PRO A 20 12.88 -4.89 11.62
N ARG A 21 12.00 -5.25 10.69
CA ARG A 21 11.93 -4.67 9.34
C ARG A 21 10.51 -4.45 8.87
N ILE A 22 10.32 -3.40 8.07
CA ILE A 22 9.09 -3.14 7.34
C ILE A 22 9.17 -3.91 6.03
N ILE A 23 8.11 -4.67 5.72
CA ILE A 23 7.94 -5.34 4.42
C ILE A 23 7.20 -4.41 3.47
N CYS A 24 6.10 -3.81 3.93
CA CYS A 24 5.41 -2.79 3.16
C CYS A 24 4.70 -1.78 4.06
N VAL A 25 4.45 -0.62 3.50
CA VAL A 25 3.62 0.43 4.07
C VAL A 25 2.68 0.96 3.00
N THR A 26 1.42 1.17 3.36
CA THR A 26 0.42 1.87 2.55
C THR A 26 0.12 3.21 3.20
N GLN A 27 0.16 4.27 2.39
CA GLN A 27 -0.06 5.66 2.80
C GLN A 27 -1.00 6.36 1.83
N CYS A 28 -1.78 7.31 2.33
CA CYS A 28 -2.62 8.17 1.49
C CYS A 28 -1.91 9.49 1.20
N SER A 29 -1.95 9.96 -0.05
CA SER A 29 -1.55 11.32 -0.40
C SER A 29 -2.57 12.32 0.15
N ASN A 30 -2.10 13.49 0.58
CA ASN A 30 -3.02 14.61 0.76
C ASN A 30 -3.58 14.98 -0.61
N SER A 31 -4.91 14.91 -0.76
CA SER A 31 -5.55 15.45 -1.96
C SER A 31 -5.56 16.97 -1.83
N GLY A 32 -4.45 17.60 -2.24
CA GLY A 32 -4.48 19.02 -2.55
C GLY A 32 -5.48 19.21 -3.69
N ILE A 33 -6.66 19.73 -3.38
CA ILE A 33 -7.44 20.44 -4.39
C ILE A 33 -6.57 21.63 -4.76
N THR A 34 -5.73 21.51 -5.79
CA THR A 34 -5.23 22.66 -6.52
C THR A 34 -6.44 23.26 -7.23
N SER A 35 -7.23 24.05 -6.50
CA SER A 35 -8.07 25.05 -7.13
C SER A 35 -7.10 26.00 -7.83
N ASN A 36 -6.87 25.78 -9.12
CA ASN A 36 -6.30 26.78 -9.99
C ASN A 36 -7.32 27.92 -10.14
N ASN A 37 -7.48 28.72 -9.08
CA ASN A 37 -8.13 30.02 -9.13
C ASN A 37 -7.07 31.04 -9.52
N ASN A 38 -6.60 30.98 -10.77
CA ASN A 38 -6.11 32.18 -11.43
C ASN A 38 -7.33 32.87 -12.04
N ILE A 39 -8.10 33.55 -11.20
CA ILE A 39 -9.03 34.59 -11.66
C ILE A 39 -8.21 35.87 -11.63
N ASP A 40 -7.69 36.26 -12.79
CA ASP A 40 -7.30 37.63 -13.05
C ASP A 40 -8.54 38.51 -12.85
N GLU A 41 -8.55 39.28 -11.76
CA GLU A 41 -9.42 40.43 -11.63
C GLU A 41 -9.06 41.43 -12.73
N ARG A 42 -9.89 41.49 -13.78
CA ARG A 42 -10.08 42.69 -14.60
C ARG A 42 -11.43 42.63 -15.32
N GLN A 43 -12.39 43.28 -14.67
CA GLN A 43 -13.35 44.22 -15.23
C GLN A 43 -14.15 43.86 -16.51
N SER A 44 -15.46 44.13 -16.36
CA SER A 44 -16.42 44.61 -17.36
C SER A 44 -17.23 43.58 -18.17
N ASP A 45 -18.52 43.59 -17.82
CA ASP A 45 -19.68 43.75 -18.70
C ASP A 45 -20.31 42.53 -19.40
N ASN A 46 -21.51 42.23 -18.90
CA ASN A 46 -22.76 41.96 -19.63
C ASN A 46 -22.78 40.88 -20.73
N VAL A 47 -23.69 39.92 -20.62
CA VAL A 47 -24.97 39.88 -21.38
C VAL A 47 -25.57 38.45 -21.31
N THR A 48 -26.76 38.39 -20.72
CA THR A 48 -27.97 37.63 -21.07
C THR A 48 -27.86 36.36 -21.93
N PHE A 49 -28.27 35.23 -21.35
CA PHE A 49 -28.72 34.04 -22.08
C PHE A 49 -30.09 34.29 -22.74
N THR A 50 -30.15 34.18 -24.06
CA THR A 50 -31.38 33.83 -24.78
C THR A 50 -31.10 32.67 -25.73
N SER A 51 -31.70 31.52 -25.41
CA SER A 51 -31.92 30.41 -26.33
C SER A 51 -32.87 30.84 -27.44
N ASN A 52 -32.57 30.49 -28.70
CA ASN A 52 -33.60 30.22 -29.71
C ASN A 52 -33.05 29.28 -30.80
N ASN A 53 -33.84 28.24 -31.07
CA ASN A 53 -33.72 27.32 -32.20
C ASN A 53 -34.09 28.02 -33.51
N GLN A 54 -33.44 27.68 -34.63
CA GLN A 54 -34.12 27.28 -35.88
C GLN A 54 -33.12 26.86 -36.99
N ASP A 55 -33.32 25.63 -37.45
CA ASP A 55 -33.22 25.03 -38.78
C ASP A 55 -32.59 25.83 -39.94
N ASN A 56 -31.69 25.19 -40.70
CA ASN A 56 -31.89 24.87 -42.12
C ASN A 56 -30.73 24.08 -42.75
N ASP A 57 -31.11 23.32 -43.77
CA ASP A 57 -30.45 22.21 -44.47
C ASP A 57 -29.22 22.50 -45.38
N GLU A 58 -28.59 21.38 -45.73
CA GLU A 58 -27.88 21.04 -46.99
C GLU A 58 -26.36 21.29 -47.15
N ASP A 59 -25.63 20.18 -46.95
CA ASP A 59 -24.76 19.50 -47.94
C ASP A 59 -23.23 19.67 -47.86
N LYS A 60 -22.59 18.51 -48.08
CA LYS A 60 -21.18 18.18 -48.36
C LYS A 60 -20.26 17.78 -47.20
N SER A 61 -20.02 16.48 -47.21
CA SER A 61 -19.02 15.69 -46.49
C SER A 61 -17.58 16.20 -46.66
N GLU A 62 -16.98 16.60 -45.55
CA GLU A 62 -15.54 16.63 -45.36
C GLU A 62 -15.24 16.25 -43.91
N ILE A 63 -14.39 15.23 -43.73
CA ILE A 63 -14.00 14.64 -42.44
C ILE A 63 -13.29 15.72 -41.61
N LYS A 64 -14.05 16.40 -40.75
CA LYS A 64 -13.50 17.31 -39.75
C LYS A 64 -13.15 16.50 -38.50
N SER A 65 -11.86 16.54 -38.19
CA SER A 65 -11.25 16.24 -36.90
C SER A 65 -12.22 16.32 -35.73
N ILE A 66 -12.31 15.24 -34.97
CA ILE A 66 -12.97 15.19 -33.67
C ILE A 66 -12.40 16.34 -32.82
N PRO A 67 -13.23 17.26 -32.28
CA PRO A 67 -12.76 18.33 -31.43
C PRO A 67 -12.12 17.76 -30.16
N ASN A 68 -10.98 18.32 -29.78
CA ASN A 68 -10.23 18.04 -28.55
C ASN A 68 -11.02 18.45 -27.28
N SER A 69 -12.19 17.87 -27.03
CA SER A 69 -13.00 18.16 -25.83
C SER A 69 -13.32 16.91 -25.00
N VAL A 70 -12.51 15.85 -25.10
CA VAL A 70 -12.60 14.65 -24.25
C VAL A 70 -11.29 14.42 -23.46
N LYS A 71 -10.40 15.43 -23.40
CA LYS A 71 -9.16 15.36 -22.61
C LYS A 71 -9.28 15.84 -21.16
N ASP A 72 -10.46 16.29 -20.73
CA ASP A 72 -10.70 16.75 -19.36
C ASP A 72 -11.35 15.67 -18.48
N ALA A 73 -10.90 14.43 -18.65
CA ALA A 73 -11.20 13.34 -17.72
C ALA A 73 -9.97 13.08 -16.82
N PHE A 74 -10.01 13.68 -15.62
CA PHE A 74 -9.33 13.19 -14.41
C PHE A 74 -7.79 13.04 -14.47
N ASN A 75 -7.06 14.15 -14.61
CA ASN A 75 -5.67 14.22 -14.12
C ASN A 75 -5.68 14.40 -12.58
N VAL A 76 -5.95 13.31 -11.85
CA VAL A 76 -5.72 13.28 -10.39
C VAL A 76 -4.24 12.94 -10.19
N THR A 77 -3.39 13.98 -10.23
CA THR A 77 -1.95 13.89 -9.99
C THR A 77 -1.64 13.82 -8.49
N GLY A 78 -2.19 12.82 -7.80
CA GLY A 78 -2.02 12.62 -6.36
C GLY A 78 -0.97 11.55 -6.04
N GLY A 79 -0.09 11.82 -5.06
CA GLY A 79 0.77 10.81 -4.43
C GLY A 79 2.08 10.50 -5.15
N GLU A 80 2.57 11.38 -6.04
CA GLU A 80 3.92 11.25 -6.64
C GLU A 80 5.03 11.33 -5.59
N GLU A 81 4.86 12.19 -4.58
CA GLU A 81 5.79 12.34 -3.45
C GLU A 81 5.95 11.07 -2.59
N LEU A 82 4.96 10.17 -2.64
CA LEU A 82 4.96 8.90 -1.89
C LEU A 82 5.61 7.76 -2.67
N LEU A 83 5.83 7.92 -3.98
CA LEU A 83 6.51 6.90 -4.77
C LEU A 83 7.98 6.83 -4.36
N VAL A 84 8.50 5.61 -4.33
CA VAL A 84 9.93 5.37 -4.15
C VAL A 84 10.61 5.17 -5.51
N PRO A 85 11.82 5.73 -5.70
CA PRO A 85 12.61 5.46 -6.89
C PRO A 85 13.08 4.02 -6.90
N ASN A 86 13.72 3.59 -8.00
CA ASN A 86 14.47 2.35 -8.01
C ASN A 86 15.65 2.47 -7.03
N TYR A 87 15.74 1.53 -6.09
CA TYR A 87 16.83 1.44 -5.12
C TYR A 87 17.50 0.05 -5.18
N PRO A 88 18.78 -0.05 -4.79
CA PRO A 88 19.48 -1.32 -4.68
C PRO A 88 18.78 -2.26 -3.68
N ILE A 89 18.51 -3.49 -4.12
CA ILE A 89 17.85 -4.51 -3.29
C ILE A 89 18.85 -5.35 -2.49
N ASP A 90 20.15 -5.21 -2.75
CA ASP A 90 21.24 -5.99 -2.15
C ASP A 90 21.32 -5.87 -0.62
N SER A 91 20.75 -4.80 -0.06
CA SER A 91 20.68 -4.57 1.38
C SER A 91 19.56 -5.34 2.09
N TYR A 92 18.73 -6.07 1.33
CA TYR A 92 17.62 -6.87 1.83
C TYR A 92 17.86 -8.34 1.49
N CYS A 93 17.45 -9.23 2.40
CA CYS A 93 17.30 -10.64 2.04
C CYS A 93 15.91 -10.86 1.42
N ASP A 94 15.74 -12.00 0.76
CA ASP A 94 14.49 -12.41 0.11
C ASP A 94 13.25 -12.27 1.00
N SER A 95 13.42 -12.47 2.31
CA SER A 95 12.34 -12.38 3.29
C SER A 95 11.95 -10.96 3.68
N CYS A 96 12.84 -10.00 3.48
CA CYS A 96 12.61 -8.58 3.77
C CYS A 96 12.13 -7.82 2.53
N LEU A 97 12.26 -8.41 1.33
CA LEU A 97 11.90 -7.79 0.07
C LEU A 97 10.38 -7.83 -0.16
N LEU A 98 9.85 -6.71 -0.64
CA LEU A 98 8.48 -6.62 -1.12
C LEU A 98 8.43 -7.11 -2.58
N TRP A 99 7.60 -8.11 -2.83
CA TRP A 99 7.37 -8.64 -4.17
C TRP A 99 6.00 -8.18 -4.67
N PHE A 100 6.00 -7.49 -5.81
CA PHE A 100 4.78 -7.20 -6.54
C PHE A 100 4.51 -8.31 -7.56
N PRO A 101 3.24 -8.69 -7.77
CA PRO A 101 2.90 -9.62 -8.84
C PRO A 101 3.31 -9.01 -10.21
N PRO A 102 3.85 -9.83 -11.13
CA PRO A 102 4.22 -9.35 -12.45
C PRO A 102 2.99 -8.80 -13.19
N ASN A 103 3.18 -7.74 -13.97
CA ASN A 103 2.11 -7.17 -14.78
C ASN A 103 1.77 -8.15 -15.93
N PRO A 104 0.54 -8.66 -16.03
CA PRO A 104 0.16 -9.56 -17.13
C PRO A 104 0.27 -8.92 -18.52
N ALA A 105 0.40 -7.59 -18.62
CA ALA A 105 0.53 -6.88 -19.89
C ALA A 105 1.94 -6.92 -20.51
N SER A 106 2.95 -7.50 -19.84
CA SER A 106 4.31 -7.65 -20.40
C SER A 106 4.60 -9.03 -20.99
N THR A 107 3.57 -9.85 -21.25
CA THR A 107 3.72 -11.14 -21.93
C THR A 107 3.77 -10.97 -23.45
N ASP A 108 4.77 -10.25 -23.95
CA ASP A 108 5.32 -10.59 -25.26
C ASP A 108 6.27 -11.77 -25.06
N ASN A 109 6.33 -12.70 -26.03
CA ASN A 109 6.94 -14.04 -25.94
C ASN A 109 8.46 -14.11 -25.66
N SER A 110 9.08 -13.04 -25.15
CA SER A 110 10.37 -13.09 -24.47
C SER A 110 10.18 -13.71 -23.08
N GLU A 111 11.18 -14.44 -22.58
CA GLU A 111 11.20 -14.92 -21.19
C GLU A 111 10.74 -13.82 -20.22
N PRO A 112 10.02 -14.15 -19.14
CA PRO A 112 9.56 -13.16 -18.19
C PRO A 112 10.80 -12.49 -17.56
N GLU A 113 11.23 -11.39 -18.16
CA GLU A 113 12.05 -10.41 -17.46
C GLU A 113 11.24 -10.06 -16.23
N ILE A 114 11.70 -10.52 -15.07
CA ILE A 114 11.22 -10.03 -13.78
C ILE A 114 11.25 -8.53 -13.95
N ASN A 115 10.07 -7.90 -13.97
CA ASN A 115 9.97 -6.47 -14.18
C ASN A 115 10.46 -5.83 -12.88
N ASP A 116 11.78 -5.82 -12.73
CA ASP A 116 12.59 -5.40 -11.59
C ASP A 116 12.41 -3.91 -11.31
N ALA A 117 11.50 -3.23 -12.00
CA ALA A 117 11.24 -1.80 -11.89
C ALA A 117 10.06 -1.45 -10.98
N ILE A 118 9.14 -2.38 -10.66
CA ILE A 118 8.00 -2.01 -9.81
C ILE A 118 8.45 -1.98 -8.35
N ARG A 119 8.51 -0.78 -7.77
CA ARG A 119 8.83 -0.53 -6.35
C ARG A 119 7.69 0.09 -5.56
N SER A 120 6.64 0.51 -6.26
CA SER A 120 5.47 1.15 -5.70
C SER A 120 4.21 0.66 -6.40
N MET A 121 3.14 0.46 -5.64
CA MET A 121 1.80 0.24 -6.18
C MET A 121 0.92 1.43 -5.79
N ARG A 122 0.23 2.04 -6.76
CA ARG A 122 -0.73 3.12 -6.52
C ARG A 122 -2.14 2.66 -6.86
N SER A 123 -3.09 3.02 -6.01
CA SER A 123 -4.52 2.94 -6.29
C SER A 123 -5.17 4.29 -6.01
N ILE A 124 -6.26 4.60 -6.73
CA ILE A 124 -7.00 5.85 -6.54
C ILE A 124 -8.42 5.48 -6.11
N LEU A 125 -8.85 6.02 -4.98
CA LEU A 125 -10.20 5.83 -4.44
C LEU A 125 -10.73 7.17 -3.94
N ASN A 126 -11.93 7.57 -4.39
CA ASN A 126 -12.58 8.82 -3.97
C ASN A 126 -11.67 10.05 -4.10
N ASN A 127 -10.92 10.15 -5.20
CA ASN A 127 -9.97 11.25 -5.45
C ASN A 127 -8.75 11.29 -4.49
N HIS A 128 -8.51 10.21 -3.74
CA HIS A 128 -7.33 10.03 -2.91
C HIS A 128 -6.43 8.94 -3.50
N ALA A 129 -5.12 9.21 -3.59
CA ALA A 129 -4.15 8.22 -4.01
C ALA A 129 -3.60 7.47 -2.79
N PHE A 130 -3.73 6.15 -2.81
CA PHE A 130 -3.14 5.23 -1.83
C PHE A 130 -1.93 4.57 -2.46
N VAL A 131 -0.77 4.78 -1.86
CA VAL A 131 0.52 4.32 -2.37
C VAL A 131 1.09 3.31 -1.39
N THR A 132 1.43 2.12 -1.91
CA THR A 132 2.08 1.04 -1.18
C THR A 132 3.52 0.89 -1.66
N THR A 133 4.47 0.94 -0.73
CA THR A 133 5.91 0.82 -0.99
C THR A 133 6.55 -0.08 0.06
N GLN A 134 7.80 -0.51 -0.16
CA GLN A 134 8.54 -1.26 0.87
C GLN A 134 8.84 -0.37 2.09
N TYR A 135 9.14 0.90 1.85
CA TYR A 135 9.36 1.90 2.90
C TYR A 135 8.79 3.26 2.49
N SER A 136 8.40 4.06 3.47
CA SER A 136 7.92 5.42 3.23
C SER A 136 9.09 6.34 2.92
N SER A 137 9.05 7.05 1.79
CA SER A 137 10.04 8.08 1.43
C SER A 137 10.09 9.23 2.45
N ILE A 138 8.93 9.59 3.00
CA ILE A 138 8.76 10.74 3.89
C ILE A 138 8.76 10.39 5.39
N ARG A 139 8.33 9.17 5.76
CA ARG A 139 8.15 8.75 7.17
C ARG A 139 9.03 7.57 7.58
N PHE A 140 10.12 7.32 6.84
CA PHE A 140 11.04 6.20 7.06
C PHE A 140 11.50 6.06 8.52
N GLN A 141 12.03 7.14 9.10
CA GLN A 141 12.60 7.11 10.46
C GLN A 141 11.54 6.81 11.51
N LYS A 142 10.34 7.40 11.37
CA LYS A 142 9.20 7.20 12.27
C LYS A 142 8.72 5.76 12.24
N LEU A 143 8.45 5.21 11.06
CA LEU A 143 8.00 3.82 10.90
C LEU A 143 9.04 2.81 11.39
N ASN A 144 10.33 3.07 11.17
CA ASN A 144 11.38 2.21 11.73
C ASN A 144 11.43 2.27 13.26
N SER A 145 11.22 3.44 13.85
CA SER A 145 11.12 3.59 15.31
C SER A 145 9.93 2.82 15.89
N ILE A 146 8.78 2.89 15.23
CA ILE A 146 7.56 2.12 15.57
C ILE A 146 7.83 0.62 15.45
N THR A 147 8.44 0.18 14.36
CA THR A 147 8.74 -1.24 14.13
C THR A 147 9.71 -1.78 15.18
N ARG A 148 10.74 -1.01 15.56
CA ARG A 148 11.65 -1.39 16.65
C ARG A 148 10.92 -1.46 18.00
N LYS A 149 10.05 -0.50 18.30
CA LYS A 149 9.22 -0.47 19.51
C LYS A 149 8.43 -1.78 19.64
N VAL A 150 7.67 -2.13 18.60
CA VAL A 150 6.81 -3.31 18.56
C VAL A 150 7.56 -4.63 18.78
N PHE A 151 8.74 -4.79 18.17
CA PHE A 151 9.45 -6.07 18.21
C PHE A 151 10.52 -6.19 19.30
N SER A 152 11.08 -5.08 19.77
CA SER A 152 12.27 -5.08 20.64
C SER A 152 12.02 -4.49 22.03
N GLU A 153 11.02 -3.62 22.18
CA GLU A 153 10.74 -2.95 23.45
C GLU A 153 9.44 -3.45 24.08
N GLU A 154 8.45 -3.83 23.27
CA GLU A 154 7.15 -4.32 23.75
C GLU A 154 7.11 -5.85 23.86
N THR A 155 6.42 -6.35 24.88
CA THR A 155 6.16 -7.79 25.04
C THR A 155 4.94 -8.19 24.22
N MET A 156 5.15 -8.42 22.92
CA MET A 156 4.07 -8.82 22.01
C MET A 156 3.75 -10.30 22.11
N ILE A 157 2.45 -10.62 22.22
CA ILE A 157 1.91 -11.96 22.04
C ILE A 157 1.54 -12.13 20.56
N TYR A 158 1.95 -13.22 19.94
CA TYR A 158 1.79 -13.46 18.49
C TYR A 158 0.57 -14.33 18.16
N ASP A 159 -0.50 -14.17 18.92
CA ASP A 159 -1.76 -14.91 18.82
C ASP A 159 -2.87 -14.08 18.14
N CYS A 160 -2.48 -13.02 17.43
CA CYS A 160 -3.36 -12.01 16.87
C CYS A 160 -4.09 -11.15 17.92
N SER A 161 -3.65 -11.14 19.18
CA SER A 161 -4.16 -10.19 20.17
C SER A 161 -3.69 -8.77 19.82
N PRO A 162 -4.60 -7.79 19.75
CA PRO A 162 -4.23 -6.40 19.52
C PRO A 162 -3.62 -5.79 20.77
N PHE A 163 -2.64 -4.91 20.59
CA PHE A 163 -2.22 -3.98 21.63
C PHE A 163 -2.03 -2.59 21.04
N VAL A 164 -2.19 -1.59 21.90
CA VAL A 164 -2.11 -0.17 21.54
C VAL A 164 -1.02 0.48 22.37
N PHE A 165 -0.25 1.35 21.74
CA PHE A 165 0.67 2.24 22.44
C PHE A 165 0.66 3.62 21.81
N TYR A 166 1.00 4.62 22.61
CA TYR A 166 1.11 6.00 22.21
C TYR A 166 2.39 6.61 22.79
N ASP A 167 3.06 7.42 21.99
CA ASP A 167 4.03 8.39 22.48
C ASP A 167 4.08 9.61 21.53
N ASP A 168 4.61 10.73 22.04
CA ASP A 168 4.61 12.01 21.34
C ASP A 168 5.38 11.98 20.00
N ILE A 169 6.34 11.04 19.85
CA ILE A 169 7.21 10.95 18.68
C ILE A 169 6.59 10.03 17.62
N ARG A 170 6.07 8.89 18.05
CA ARG A 170 5.57 7.78 17.22
C ARG A 170 4.07 7.89 16.95
N GLY A 171 3.34 8.73 17.67
CA GLY A 171 1.89 8.85 17.57
C GLY A 171 1.16 7.64 18.14
N LEU A 172 -0.11 7.48 17.79
CA LEU A 172 -0.93 6.37 18.24
C LEU A 172 -0.75 5.16 17.31
N ASN A 173 -0.47 4.00 17.89
CA ASN A 173 -0.20 2.78 17.14
C ASN A 173 -1.03 1.62 17.67
N LEU A 174 -1.75 0.95 16.78
CA LEU A 174 -2.42 -0.34 17.01
C LEU A 174 -1.64 -1.43 16.29
N SER A 175 -1.22 -2.45 17.02
CA SER A 175 -0.38 -3.54 16.50
C SER A 175 -1.03 -4.90 16.74
N MET A 176 -0.95 -5.79 15.74
CA MET A 176 -1.42 -7.17 15.81
C MET A 176 -0.35 -8.13 15.29
N GLY A 177 0.29 -8.83 16.22
CA GLY A 177 1.34 -9.80 15.95
C GLY A 177 0.79 -11.17 15.55
N PHE A 178 1.48 -11.83 14.61
CA PHE A 178 1.18 -13.22 14.24
C PHE A 178 2.44 -13.98 13.85
N LYS A 179 2.35 -15.31 13.83
CA LYS A 179 3.43 -16.21 13.42
C LYS A 179 3.02 -17.03 12.20
N LEU A 180 4.02 -17.37 11.39
CA LEU A 180 3.95 -18.35 10.31
C LEU A 180 5.00 -19.43 10.54
N TYR A 181 4.70 -20.68 10.19
CA TYR A 181 5.64 -21.79 10.35
C TYR A 181 6.70 -21.73 9.23
N ASP A 182 7.97 -21.83 9.57
CA ASP A 182 9.03 -21.95 8.56
C ASP A 182 10.12 -22.87 9.08
N GLU A 183 10.27 -24.03 8.44
CA GLU A 183 11.26 -25.06 8.76
C GLU A 183 12.70 -24.52 8.76
N ASN A 184 12.98 -23.46 7.98
CA ASN A 184 14.31 -22.86 7.90
C ASN A 184 14.51 -21.69 8.89
N ALA A 185 13.46 -21.26 9.59
CA ALA A 185 13.54 -20.17 10.55
C ALA A 185 13.96 -20.68 11.93
N ARG A 186 14.60 -19.82 12.72
CA ARG A 186 14.99 -20.16 14.09
C ARG A 186 13.74 -20.41 14.94
N GLY A 187 13.60 -21.63 15.47
CA GLY A 187 12.43 -22.03 16.24
C GLY A 187 11.21 -22.38 15.38
N ASN A 188 11.44 -22.66 14.09
CA ASN A 188 10.44 -23.07 13.11
C ASN A 188 9.30 -22.07 12.88
N GLU A 189 9.51 -20.81 13.25
CA GLU A 189 8.48 -19.77 13.18
C GLU A 189 9.08 -18.44 12.74
N ARG A 190 8.35 -17.71 11.90
CA ARG A 190 8.60 -16.31 11.59
C ARG A 190 7.56 -15.43 12.21
N ARG A 191 8.02 -14.29 12.72
CA ARG A 191 7.22 -13.32 13.48
C ARG A 191 6.89 -12.12 12.60
N TYR A 192 5.60 -11.85 12.45
CA TYR A 192 5.06 -10.75 11.66
C TYR A 192 4.16 -9.87 12.53
N CYS A 193 3.91 -8.64 12.08
CA CYS A 193 2.98 -7.73 12.73
C CYS A 193 2.34 -6.79 11.70
N LEU A 194 1.01 -6.66 11.78
CA LEU A 194 0.28 -5.58 11.13
C LEU A 194 0.18 -4.41 12.10
N ILE A 195 0.54 -3.21 11.63
CA ILE A 195 0.54 -1.99 12.45
C ILE A 195 -0.28 -0.93 11.73
N LEU A 196 -1.29 -0.41 12.41
CA LEU A 196 -1.99 0.83 12.07
C LEU A 196 -1.36 1.97 12.88
N THR A 197 -0.85 2.98 12.21
CA THR A 197 -0.31 4.20 12.83
C THR A 197 -1.22 5.37 12.50
N ILE A 198 -1.64 6.12 13.53
CA ILE A 198 -2.32 7.40 13.41
C ILE A 198 -1.33 8.49 13.82
N ASP A 199 -0.79 9.17 12.81
CA ASP A 199 0.19 10.23 12.90
C ASP A 199 -0.51 11.59 13.10
N GLN A 200 -1.15 11.75 14.26
CA GLN A 200 -1.87 12.96 14.66
C GLN A 200 -1.27 13.54 15.94
N PRO A 201 -1.05 14.87 16.01
CA PRO A 201 -0.53 15.52 17.22
C PRO A 201 -1.56 15.55 18.35
N ASN A 202 -2.85 15.59 18.02
CA ASN A 202 -3.93 15.55 19.02
C ASN A 202 -4.25 14.10 19.40
N ILE A 203 -3.84 13.70 20.60
CA ILE A 203 -4.08 12.36 21.15
C ILE A 203 -5.56 12.04 21.32
N GLU A 204 -6.37 12.99 21.80
CA GLU A 204 -7.79 12.76 22.05
C GLU A 204 -8.50 12.43 20.74
N PHE A 205 -8.19 13.19 19.69
CA PHE A 205 -8.70 12.94 18.35
C PHE A 205 -8.25 11.58 17.80
N ALA A 206 -6.96 11.22 17.96
CA ALA A 206 -6.44 9.95 17.50
C ALA A 206 -7.10 8.76 18.22
N MET A 207 -7.30 8.87 19.53
CA MET A 207 -7.95 7.86 20.35
C MET A 207 -9.44 7.73 20.03
N ASP A 208 -10.12 8.86 19.82
CA ASP A 208 -11.53 8.86 19.40
C ASP A 208 -11.69 8.15 18.04
N LEU A 209 -10.88 8.53 17.06
CA LEU A 209 -10.85 7.89 15.73
C LEU A 209 -10.60 6.38 15.82
N LEU A 210 -9.63 5.96 16.63
CA LEU A 210 -9.31 4.54 16.83
C LEU A 210 -10.47 3.79 17.51
N SER A 211 -11.06 4.39 18.55
CA SER A 211 -12.11 3.76 19.35
C SER A 211 -13.40 3.56 18.56
N GLN A 212 -13.80 4.54 17.74
CA GLN A 212 -14.98 4.46 16.89
C GLN A 212 -14.85 3.38 15.82
N ASN A 213 -13.63 3.13 15.34
CA ASN A 213 -13.34 2.17 14.27
C ASN A 213 -12.73 0.86 14.77
N TRP A 214 -12.65 0.65 16.09
CA TRP A 214 -11.92 -0.44 16.73
C TRP A 214 -12.28 -1.81 16.15
N ASN A 215 -13.57 -2.17 16.20
CA ASN A 215 -14.05 -3.47 15.76
C ASN A 215 -13.79 -3.70 14.26
N PHE A 216 -13.98 -2.66 13.44
CA PHE A 216 -13.75 -2.75 12.01
C PHE A 216 -12.27 -3.05 11.70
N ILE A 217 -11.36 -2.31 12.34
CA ILE A 217 -9.91 -2.47 12.13
C ILE A 217 -9.46 -3.85 12.60
N LEU A 218 -9.86 -4.27 13.81
CA LEU A 218 -9.49 -5.59 14.34
C LEU A 218 -10.00 -6.75 13.47
N LEU A 219 -11.26 -6.69 13.03
CA LEU A 219 -11.83 -7.71 12.17
C LEU A 219 -11.16 -7.71 10.79
N GLY A 220 -10.84 -6.53 10.25
CA GLY A 220 -10.08 -6.38 9.00
C GLY A 220 -8.70 -7.01 9.09
N PHE A 221 -7.92 -6.64 10.11
CA PHE A 221 -6.59 -7.21 10.34
C PHE A 221 -6.66 -8.72 10.57
N LYS A 222 -7.62 -9.21 11.35
CA LYS A 222 -7.81 -10.64 11.58
C LYS A 222 -8.11 -11.39 10.28
N LYS A 223 -8.97 -10.84 9.40
CA LYS A 223 -9.25 -11.42 8.08
C LYS A 223 -8.00 -11.48 7.21
N ILE A 224 -7.22 -10.40 7.16
CA ILE A 224 -5.95 -10.36 6.41
C ILE A 224 -4.97 -11.41 6.95
N ILE A 225 -4.77 -11.47 8.26
CA ILE A 225 -3.85 -12.43 8.89
C ILE A 225 -4.30 -13.88 8.62
N ASN A 226 -5.59 -14.17 8.77
CA ASN A 226 -6.12 -15.51 8.49
C ASN A 226 -5.89 -15.90 7.04
N HIS A 227 -6.14 -14.98 6.10
CA HIS A 227 -5.90 -15.22 4.68
C HIS A 227 -4.42 -15.51 4.39
N ILE A 228 -3.49 -14.76 5.00
CA ILE A 228 -2.05 -15.02 4.90
C ILE A 228 -1.70 -16.42 5.43
N LYS A 229 -2.24 -16.79 6.60
CA LYS A 229 -2.02 -18.12 7.21
C LYS A 229 -2.55 -19.25 6.32
N GLU A 230 -3.73 -19.08 5.72
CA GLU A 230 -4.33 -20.04 4.80
C GLU A 230 -3.46 -20.24 3.54
N LEU A 231 -3.06 -19.14 2.88
CA LEU A 231 -2.18 -19.20 1.71
C LEU A 231 -0.84 -19.86 2.03
N HIS A 232 -0.29 -19.56 3.21
CA HIS A 232 0.95 -20.15 3.68
C HIS A 232 0.82 -21.67 3.92
N GLN A 233 -0.28 -22.13 4.52
CA GLN A 233 -0.53 -23.56 4.71
C GLN A 233 -0.63 -24.28 3.36
N ILE A 234 -1.33 -23.69 2.38
CA ILE A 234 -1.43 -24.23 1.02
C ILE A 234 -0.05 -24.37 0.39
N ALA A 235 0.83 -23.38 0.58
CA ALA A 235 2.20 -23.40 0.06
C ALA A 235 3.05 -24.50 0.72
N ILE A 236 2.95 -24.68 2.04
CA ILE A 236 3.63 -25.77 2.77
C ILE A 236 3.17 -27.13 2.27
N ASP A 237 1.86 -27.34 2.16
CA ASP A 237 1.28 -28.60 1.71
C ASP A 237 1.74 -28.95 0.29
N ARG A 238 1.83 -27.94 -0.58
CA ARG A 238 2.38 -28.09 -1.93
C ARG A 238 3.85 -28.51 -1.90
N SER A 239 4.69 -27.82 -1.14
CA SER A 239 6.12 -28.16 -1.01
C SER A 239 6.33 -29.57 -0.47
N ASN A 240 5.53 -29.98 0.53
CA ASN A 240 5.58 -31.32 1.10
C ASN A 240 5.20 -32.40 0.09
N ARG A 241 4.17 -32.18 -0.74
CA ARG A 241 3.80 -33.09 -1.83
C ARG A 241 4.92 -33.23 -2.87
N GLU A 242 5.60 -32.14 -3.20
CA GLU A 242 6.73 -32.14 -4.14
C GLU A 242 7.97 -32.85 -3.56
N LYS A 243 8.26 -32.70 -2.25
CA LYS A 243 9.31 -33.46 -1.56
C LYS A 243 9.00 -34.97 -1.56
N LEU A 244 7.75 -35.35 -1.29
CA LEU A 244 7.30 -36.75 -1.29
C LEU A 244 7.37 -37.40 -2.68
N SER A 245 7.03 -36.68 -3.74
CA SER A 245 7.12 -37.21 -5.11
C SER A 245 8.58 -37.42 -5.54
N LYS A 246 9.48 -36.49 -5.23
CA LYS A 246 10.92 -36.62 -5.49
C LYS A 246 11.54 -37.81 -4.75
N ASN A 247 11.16 -38.02 -3.48
CA ASN A 247 11.64 -39.15 -2.69
C ASN A 247 11.13 -40.50 -3.21
N LYS A 248 9.90 -40.57 -3.76
CA LYS A 248 9.37 -41.78 -4.40
C LYS A 248 10.05 -42.11 -5.74
N LEU A 249 10.61 -41.12 -6.44
CA LEU A 249 11.34 -41.32 -7.69
C LEU A 249 12.83 -41.68 -7.50
N GLY A 250 13.35 -41.73 -6.26
CA GLY A 250 14.70 -42.23 -5.99
C GLY A 250 15.83 -41.38 -6.60
N ILE A 251 15.60 -40.11 -6.93
CA ILE A 251 16.64 -39.22 -7.45
C ILE A 251 17.42 -38.66 -6.25
N THR A 252 18.37 -39.44 -5.75
CA THR A 252 19.47 -38.93 -4.94
C THR A 252 20.46 -38.25 -5.86
N ASN A 253 20.49 -36.91 -5.85
CA ASN A 253 21.58 -36.17 -6.46
C ASN A 253 22.84 -36.42 -5.62
N ASN A 254 23.78 -37.21 -6.16
CA ASN A 254 25.18 -37.21 -5.74
C ASN A 254 25.86 -35.92 -6.21
#